data_AF-A0A077Z511-F1
#
_entry.id   AF-A0A077Z511-F1
#
_cell.length_a   1.000
_cell.length_b   1.000
_cell.length_c   1.000
_cell.angle_alpha   90.00
_cell.angle_beta   90.00
_cell.angle_gamma   90.00
#
_symmetry.space_group_name_H-M   'P 1'
#
loop_
_entity.id
_entity.type
_entity.pdbx_description
1 polymer ?
#
loop_
_entity_poly.entity_id
_entity_poly.type
_entity_poly.pdbx_seq_one_letter_code
_entity_poly.pdbx_strand_id
1 'polypeptide(L)' 'MSKAGVSATDPRITRLVALSAQKFIADILLDAMQHAKSKGICQISKKGSSKEVRYTLTMEILEPVLSEYGINVKKNPYLL' A
#
# COMPACT_ATOMS: atom_id res chain seq x y z
N MET A 1 -2.56 4.96 20.29
CA MET A 1 -3.81 5.57 20.80
C MET A 1 -3.56 6.84 21.60
N SER A 2 -2.58 6.88 22.51
CA SER A 2 -2.28 8.06 23.33
C SER A 2 -1.98 9.34 22.53
N LYS A 3 -1.27 9.24 21.39
CA LYS A 3 -1.03 10.39 20.49
C LYS A 3 -2.32 11.00 19.90
N ALA A 4 -3.37 10.20 19.75
CA ALA A 4 -4.66 10.64 19.23
C ALA A 4 -5.64 11.05 20.35
N GLY A 5 -5.21 11.08 21.62
CA GLY A 5 -6.07 11.38 22.77
C GLY A 5 -7.05 10.26 23.15
N VAL A 6 -6.94 9.07 22.55
CA VAL A 6 -7.84 7.95 22.83
C VAL A 6 -7.26 7.08 23.95
N SER A 7 -7.99 6.94 25.06
CA SER A 7 -7.70 5.99 26.13
C SER A 7 -8.69 4.82 26.08
N ALA A 8 -8.35 3.77 25.35
CA ALA A 8 -9.14 2.54 25.33
C ALA A 8 -8.62 1.60 26.42
N THR A 9 -9.43 1.36 27.45
CA THR A 9 -9.11 0.43 28.55
C THR A 9 -9.18 -1.03 28.12
N ASP A 10 -10.06 -1.34 27.16
CA ASP A 10 -10.22 -2.68 26.63
C ASP A 10 -9.19 -2.97 25.52
N PRO A 11 -8.28 -3.96 25.70
CA PRO A 11 -7.30 -4.33 24.68
C PRO A 11 -7.93 -4.80 23.37
N ARG A 12 -9.20 -5.26 23.37
CA ARG A 12 -9.94 -5.66 22.17
C ARG A 12 -10.18 -4.47 21.24
N ILE A 13 -10.43 -3.28 21.77
CA ILE A 13 -10.60 -2.05 20.98
C ILE A 13 -9.28 -1.69 20.29
N THR A 14 -8.17 -1.78 21.03
CA THR A 14 -6.83 -1.55 20.48
C THR A 14 -6.52 -2.52 19.33
N ARG A 15 -6.84 -3.80 19.51
CA ARG A 15 -6.67 -4.80 18.47
C ARG A 15 -7.58 -4.55 17.27
N LEU A 16 -8.82 -4.13 17.48
CA LEU A 16 -9.76 -3.82 16.40
C LEU A 16 -9.24 -2.66 15.54
N VAL A 17 -8.79 -1.56 16.15
CA VAL A 17 -8.21 -0.43 15.42
C VAL A 17 -6.96 -0.85 14.65
N ALA A 18 -6.10 -1.67 15.24
CA ALA A 18 -4.92 -2.21 14.56
C ALA A 18 -5.29 -3.06 13.33
N LEU A 19 -6.29 -3.95 13.45
CA LEU A 19 -6.79 -4.77 12.34
C LEU A 19 -7.40 -3.89 11.22
N SER A 20 -8.18 -2.87 11.58
CA SER A 20 -8.75 -1.94 10.60
C SER A 20 -7.66 -1.18 9.84
N ALA A 21 -6.60 -0.72 10.53
CA ALA A 21 -5.45 -0.07 9.88
C ALA A 21 -4.69 -1.04 8.97
N GLN A 22 -4.49 -2.28 9.40
CA GLN A 22 -3.89 -3.32 8.57
C GLN A 22 -4.72 -3.60 7.31
N LYS A 23 -6.04 -3.73 7.45
CA LYS A 23 -6.96 -3.96 6.33
C LYS A 23 -6.93 -2.78 5.35
N PHE A 24 -6.95 -1.55 5.85
CA PHE A 24 -6.84 -0.35 5.02
C PHE A 24 -5.56 -0.33 4.17
N ILE A 25 -4.41 -0.62 4.79
CA ILE A 25 -3.13 -0.69 4.06
C ILE A 25 -3.14 -1.86 3.07
N ALA A 26 -3.70 -3.01 3.43
CA ALA A 26 -3.76 -4.19 2.57
C ALA A 26 -4.62 -3.94 1.31
N ASP A 27 -5.75 -3.24 1.45
CA ASP A 27 -6.62 -2.87 0.33
C ASP A 27 -5.87 -1.95 -0.66
N ILE A 28 -5.20 -0.89 -0.18
CA ILE A 28 -4.39 0.00 -1.02
C ILE A 28 -3.28 -0.77 -1.75
N LEU A 29 -2.60 -1.69 -1.06
CA LEU A 29 -1.52 -2.49 -1.67
C LEU A 29 -2.05 -3.47 -2.71
N LEU A 30 -3.24 -4.04 -2.49
CA LEU A 30 -3.89 -4.93 -3.46
C LEU A 30 -4.25 -4.17 -4.73
N ASP A 31 -4.84 -2.98 -4.59
CA ASP A 31 -5.17 -2.10 -5.72
C ASP A 31 -3.91 -1.67 -6.47
N ALA A 32 -2.83 -1.29 -5.75
CA ALA A 32 -1.53 -1.00 -6.35
C ALA A 32 -0.94 -2.21 -7.08
N MET A 33 -1.02 -3.40 -6.52
CA MET A 33 -0.54 -4.63 -7.17
C MET A 33 -1.36 -4.93 -8.44
N GLN A 34 -2.68 -4.75 -8.41
CA GLN A 34 -3.55 -4.92 -9.57
C GLN A 34 -3.22 -3.88 -10.65
N HIS A 35 -2.99 -2.63 -10.27
CA HIS A 35 -2.60 -1.57 -11.18
C HIS A 35 -1.20 -1.83 -11.80
N ALA A 36 -0.24 -2.32 -11.01
CA ALA A 36 1.07 -2.77 -11.48
C ALA A 36 0.95 -3.90 -12.51
N LYS A 37 0.10 -4.90 -12.21
CA LYS A 37 -0.20 -6.03 -13.10
C LYS A 37 -0.82 -5.55 -14.41
N SER A 38 -1.81 -4.66 -14.37
CA SER A 38 -2.46 -4.08 -15.55
C SER A 38 -1.51 -3.27 -16.41
N LYS A 39 -0.54 -2.56 -15.82
CA LYS A 39 0.51 -1.84 -16.53
C LYS A 39 1.67 -2.73 -17.01
N GLY A 40 1.70 -4.01 -16.67
CA GLY A 40 2.82 -4.89 -16.99
C GLY A 40 4.11 -4.58 -16.21
N ILE A 41 4.01 -3.81 -15.11
CA ILE A 41 5.15 -3.45 -14.24
C ILE A 41 5.39 -4.61 -13.26
N CYS A 42 5.81 -5.73 -13.81
CA CYS A 42 6.23 -6.89 -13.03
C CYS A 42 7.52 -7.46 -13.63
N GLN A 43 8.45 -7.83 -12.76
CA GLN A 43 9.68 -8.49 -13.15
C GLN A 43 9.46 -9.99 -13.04
N ILE A 44 9.34 -10.66 -14.18
CA ILE A 44 9.30 -12.11 -14.23
C ILE A 44 10.74 -12.60 -14.26
N SER A 45 11.20 -13.14 -13.13
CA SER A 45 12.51 -13.77 -13.04
C SER A 45 12.35 -15.29 -13.01
N LYS A 46 13.20 -15.99 -13.77
CA LYS A 46 13.33 -17.44 -13.64
C LYS A 46 14.38 -17.73 -12.58
N LYS A 47 13.98 -18.33 -11.47
CA LYS A 47 14.92 -18.88 -10.49
C LYS A 47 14.74 -20.40 -10.48
N GLY A 48 15.62 -21.09 -11.21
CA GLY A 48 15.49 -22.52 -11.48
C GLY A 48 14.29 -22.83 -12.39
N SER A 49 13.51 -23.84 -12.02
CA SER A 49 12.30 -24.26 -12.75
C SER A 49 11.05 -23.42 -12.43
N SER A 50 11.10 -22.54 -11.42
CA SER A 50 9.95 -21.74 -10.99
C SER A 50 10.01 -20.31 -11.55
N LYS A 51 8.86 -19.84 -12.07
CA LYS A 51 8.66 -18.45 -12.49
C LYS A 51 8.26 -17.64 -11.25
N GLU A 52 9.10 -16.71 -10.84
CA GLU A 52 8.82 -15.79 -9.75
C GLU A 52 8.43 -14.43 -10.34
N VAL A 53 7.20 -14.00 -10.08
CA VAL A 53 6.72 -12.67 -10.46
C VAL A 53 7.01 -11.73 -9.29
N ARG A 54 7.89 -10.75 -9.51
CA ARG A 54 8.20 -9.71 -8.53
C ARG A 54 7.50 -8.42 -8.92
N TYR A 55 6.80 -7.84 -7.97
CA TYR A 55 6.17 -6.52 -8.10
C TYR A 55 7.02 -5.49 -7.38
N THR A 56 7.24 -4.35 -8.01
CA THR A 56 7.90 -3.20 -7.40
C THR A 56 6.87 -2.12 -7.17
N LEU A 57 6.69 -1.69 -5.93
CA LEU A 57 5.82 -0.56 -5.61
C LEU A 57 6.51 0.73 -6.05
N THR A 58 6.06 1.31 -7.16
CA THR A 58 6.55 2.60 -7.65
C THR A 58 5.50 3.67 -7.40
N MET A 59 5.95 4.92 -7.29
CA MET A 59 5.03 6.05 -7.17
C MET A 59 4.12 6.22 -8.39
N GLU A 60 4.55 5.77 -9.57
CA GLU A 60 3.74 5.78 -10.80
C GLU A 60 2.52 4.84 -10.73
N ILE A 61 2.62 3.80 -9.89
CA ILE A 61 1.52 2.88 -9.59
C ILE A 61 0.72 3.41 -8.39
N LEU A 62 1.40 3.91 -7.36
CA LEU A 62 0.78 4.26 -6.09
C LEU A 62 0.00 5.58 -6.15
N GLU A 63 0.47 6.60 -6.88
CA GLU A 63 -0.22 7.90 -7.01
C GLU A 63 -1.66 7.81 -7.51
N PRO A 64 -1.96 7.13 -8.63
CA PRO A 64 -3.34 7.00 -9.09
C PRO A 64 -4.21 6.24 -8.09
N VAL A 65 -3.69 5.17 -7.48
CA VAL A 65 -4.43 4.43 -6.45
C VAL A 65 -4.75 5.33 -5.26
N LEU A 66 -3.76 6.05 -4.71
CA LEU A 66 -4.00 6.97 -3.60
C LEU A 66 -4.97 8.09 -3.96
N SER A 67 -5.00 8.55 -5.22
CA SER A 67 -5.97 9.54 -5.67
C SER A 67 -7.42 9.04 -5.61
N GLU A 68 -7.67 7.73 -5.81
CA GLU A 68 -8.99 7.11 -5.65
C GLU A 68 -9.45 7.09 -4.18
N TYR A 69 -8.51 6.98 -3.24
CA TYR A 69 -8.75 7.11 -1.81
C TYR A 69 -8.82 8.58 -1.33
N GLY A 70 -8.74 9.55 -2.24
CA GLY A 70 -8.74 10.99 -1.92
C GLY A 70 -7.42 11.51 -1.34
N ILE A 71 -6.33 10.72 -1.43
CA ILE A 71 -5.01 11.09 -0.94
C ILE A 71 -4.19 11.67 -2.10
N ASN A 72 -3.96 12.99 -2.06
CA ASN A 72 -3.14 13.67 -3.06
C ASN A 72 -1.65 13.60 -2.70
N VAL A 73 -0.87 12.83 -3.45
CA VAL A 73 0.58 12.78 -3.28
C VAL A 73 1.24 13.67 -4.32
N LYS A 74 1.78 14.81 -3.85
CA LYS A 74 2.61 15.69 -4.68
C LYS A 74 4.06 15.24 -4.56
N LYS A 75 4.60 14.60 -5.60
CA LYS A 75 6.05 14.53 -5.78
C LYS A 75 6.58 15.95 -5.90
N ASN A 76 7.57 16.30 -5.09
CA ASN A 76 8.44 17.40 -5.49
C ASN A 76 9.20 16.92 -6.72
N PRO A 77 9.05 17.54 -7.91
CA PRO A 77 9.90 17.22 -9.04
C PRO A 77 11.36 17.39 -8.57
N TYR A 78 12.29 16.62 -9.10
CA TYR A 78 13.71 16.83 -8.79
C TYR A 78 14.06 18.28 -9.14
N LEU A 79 14.13 19.14 -8.13
CA LEU A 79 14.38 20.55 -8.26
C LEU A 79 15.65 20.84 -7.48
N LEU A 80 16.68 21.18 -8.26
CA LEU A 80 17.83 22.05 -7.96
C LEU A 80 18.73 21.66 -6.78
#